data_AF-A0ABD0BEQ0-F1
#
_entry.id   AF-A0ABD0BEQ0-F1
#
_cell.length_a   1.000
_cell.length_b   1.000
_cell.length_c   1.000
_cell.angle_alpha   90.00
_cell.angle_beta   90.00
_cell.angle_gamma   90.00
#
_symmetry.space_group_name_H-M   'P 1'
#
loop_
_entity.id
_entity.type
_entity.pdbx_description
1 polymer ?
#
loop_
_entity_poly.entity_id
_entity_poly.type
_entity_poly.pdbx_seq_one_letter_code
_entity_poly.pdbx_strand_id
1 'polypeptide(L)'
;MGYRVGEKRLYRNQRLKLLQWVFEQELPLVEDQAYMAEWGNPAEPKRLEKMAKTIAAFIRSAKRRQSANMRQAIADWEADLAWLKQHYYVSMSWQWPAT
;
A
#
# COMPACT_ATOMS: atom_id res chain seq x y z
N MET A 1 -1.97 3.54 -12.16
CA MET A 1 -1.51 4.23 -10.93
C MET A 1 0.02 4.43 -10.81
N GLY A 2 0.89 3.76 -11.56
CA GLY A 2 2.31 4.20 -11.69
C GLY A 2 3.21 4.08 -10.44
N TYR A 3 2.69 3.59 -9.32
CA TYR A 3 3.44 3.29 -8.10
C TYR A 3 4.54 2.25 -8.37
N ARG A 4 5.79 2.58 -8.03
CA ARG A 4 6.98 1.75 -8.30
C ARG A 4 7.99 1.81 -7.17
N VAL A 5 8.55 0.66 -6.84
CA VAL A 5 9.58 0.44 -5.81
C VAL A 5 10.80 -0.30 -6.39
N GLY A 6 11.88 -0.45 -5.61
CA GLY A 6 13.06 -1.20 -6.02
C GLY A 6 14.03 -0.38 -6.86
N GLU A 7 14.68 -1.03 -7.84
CA GLU A 7 15.75 -0.41 -8.63
C GLU A 7 15.27 0.79 -9.45
N LYS A 8 14.08 0.70 -10.06
CA LYS A 8 13.44 1.76 -10.84
C LYS A 8 12.33 2.48 -10.05
N ARG A 9 12.53 2.63 -8.73
CA ARG A 9 11.57 3.25 -7.83
C ARG A 9 11.30 4.72 -8.18
N LEU A 10 10.11 5.18 -7.83
CA LEU A 10 9.85 6.61 -7.69
C LEU A 10 10.51 7.14 -6.41
N TYR A 11 10.76 8.45 -6.37
CA TYR A 11 11.18 9.12 -5.14
C TYR A 11 10.11 8.95 -4.06
N ARG A 12 10.54 8.90 -2.80
CA ARG A 12 9.64 8.65 -1.66
C ARG A 12 8.43 9.58 -1.66
N ASN A 13 8.63 10.88 -1.83
CA ASN A 13 7.54 11.86 -1.88
C ASN A 13 6.52 11.57 -3.00
N GLN A 14 6.95 11.10 -4.16
CA GLN A 14 6.07 10.73 -5.26
C GLN A 14 5.26 9.48 -4.92
N ARG A 15 5.90 8.47 -4.31
CA ARG A 15 5.20 7.26 -3.84
C ARG A 15 4.15 7.60 -2.79
N LEU A 16 4.51 8.42 -1.80
CA LEU A 16 3.59 8.85 -0.75
C LEU A 16 2.42 9.67 -1.30
N LYS A 17 2.66 10.57 -2.27
CA LYS A 17 1.57 11.29 -2.97
C LYS A 17 0.61 10.35 -3.68
N LEU A 18 1.12 9.29 -4.32
CA LEU A 18 0.26 8.28 -4.95
C LEU A 18 -0.54 7.49 -3.91
N LEU A 19 0.07 7.10 -2.79
CA LEU A 19 -0.62 6.40 -1.71
C LEU A 19 -1.69 7.27 -1.07
N GLN A 20 -1.38 8.54 -0.80
CA GLN A 20 -2.34 9.54 -0.34
C GLN A 20 -3.50 9.67 -1.32
N TRP A 21 -3.21 9.81 -2.62
CA TRP A 21 -4.24 9.89 -3.65
C TRP A 21 -5.15 8.65 -3.66
N VAL A 22 -4.58 7.45 -3.54
CA VAL A 22 -5.36 6.19 -3.48
C VAL A 22 -6.23 6.12 -2.23
N PHE A 23 -5.78 6.70 -1.11
CA PHE A 23 -6.56 6.72 0.12
C PHE A 23 -7.69 7.75 0.06
N GLU A 24 -7.41 8.96 -0.41
CA GLU A 24 -8.28 10.13 -0.25
C GLU A 24 -9.20 10.41 -1.43
N GLN A 25 -8.93 9.83 -2.60
CA GLN A 25 -9.66 10.14 -3.84
C GLN A 25 -10.51 8.96 -4.31
N GLU A 26 -11.51 9.28 -5.13
CA GLU A 26 -12.28 8.26 -5.84
C GLU A 26 -11.39 7.53 -6.84
N LEU A 27 -11.38 6.20 -6.75
CA LEU A 27 -10.63 5.37 -7.67
C LEU A 27 -11.41 5.22 -8.98
N PRO A 28 -10.77 5.34 -10.15
CA PRO A 28 -11.40 4.97 -11.40
C PRO A 28 -11.80 3.50 -11.35
N LEU A 29 -12.86 3.13 -12.07
CA LEU A 29 -13.22 1.73 -12.27
C LEU A 29 -12.08 1.04 -13.05
N VAL A 30 -11.30 0.21 -12.36
CA VAL A 30 -10.16 -0.51 -12.95
C VAL A 30 -10.48 -1.94 -13.34
N GLU A 31 -11.44 -2.57 -12.66
CA GLU A 31 -11.94 -3.91 -12.97
C GLU A 31 -13.48 -3.92 -12.90
N ASP A 32 -14.06 -4.76 -12.05
CA ASP A 32 -15.50 -4.83 -11.82
C ASP A 32 -15.92 -4.15 -10.50
N GLN A 33 -17.23 -4.02 -10.30
CA GLN A 33 -17.79 -3.41 -9.09
C GLN A 33 -17.45 -4.21 -7.82
N ALA A 34 -17.32 -5.53 -7.91
CA ALA A 34 -17.01 -6.37 -6.76
C ALA A 34 -15.57 -6.12 -6.27
N TYR A 35 -14.62 -6.05 -7.19
CA TYR A 35 -13.24 -5.68 -6.93
C TYR A 35 -13.15 -4.27 -6.34
N MET A 36 -13.86 -3.29 -6.93
CA MET A 36 -13.87 -1.92 -6.40
C MET A 36 -14.45 -1.85 -4.99
N ALA A 37 -15.48 -2.64 -4.68
CA ALA A 37 -16.09 -2.70 -3.35
C ALA A 37 -15.11 -3.18 -2.27
N GLU A 38 -14.08 -3.97 -2.62
CA GLU A 38 -13.04 -4.37 -1.66
C GLU A 38 -12.23 -3.20 -1.13
N TRP A 39 -12.11 -2.12 -1.92
CA TRP A 39 -11.34 -0.96 -1.52
C TRP A 39 -12.11 0.02 -0.62
N GLY A 40 -13.44 -0.12 -0.48
CA GLY A 40 -14.27 0.81 0.33
C GLY A 40 -14.38 2.20 -0.30
N ASN A 41 -14.88 3.20 0.46
CA ASN A 41 -14.93 4.58 -0.01
C ASN A 41 -13.62 5.34 0.30
N PRO A 42 -13.40 6.53 -0.27
CA PRO A 42 -12.26 7.37 0.08
C PRO A 42 -12.22 7.70 1.58
N ALA A 43 -11.01 7.77 2.14
CA ALA A 43 -10.70 8.09 3.52
C ALA A 43 -11.32 7.17 4.60
N GLU A 44 -11.85 6.00 4.23
CA GLU A 44 -12.44 5.06 5.18
C GLU A 44 -11.44 4.03 5.74
N PRO A 45 -11.70 3.47 6.94
CA PRO A 45 -10.88 2.41 7.52
C PRO A 45 -10.66 1.21 6.59
N LYS A 46 -11.70 0.82 5.83
CA LYS A 46 -11.64 -0.29 4.87
C LYS A 46 -10.62 -0.05 3.76
N ARG A 47 -10.51 1.18 3.26
CA ARG A 47 -9.53 1.61 2.27
C ARG A 47 -8.12 1.46 2.80
N LEU A 48 -7.88 2.00 4.00
CA LEU A 48 -6.57 1.89 4.65
C LEU A 48 -6.19 0.43 4.89
N GLU A 49 -7.13 -0.38 5.35
CA GLU A 49 -6.92 -1.81 5.59
C GLU A 49 -6.53 -2.55 4.31
N LYS A 50 -7.26 -2.32 3.20
CA LYS A 50 -6.95 -2.93 1.90
C LYS A 50 -5.56 -2.53 1.40
N MET A 51 -5.21 -1.25 1.50
CA MET A 51 -3.88 -0.75 1.13
C MET A 51 -2.77 -1.39 1.98
N ALA A 52 -2.93 -1.38 3.31
CA ALA A 52 -1.94 -1.91 4.24
C ALA A 52 -1.72 -3.42 4.03
N LYS A 53 -2.80 -4.20 3.88
CA LYS A 53 -2.72 -5.64 3.62
C LYS A 53 -2.05 -5.94 2.28
N THR A 54 -2.32 -5.14 1.26
CA THR A 54 -1.71 -5.29 -0.07
C THR A 54 -0.20 -5.07 -0.02
N ILE A 55 0.25 -3.97 0.58
CA ILE A 55 1.68 -3.68 0.73
C ILE A 55 2.38 -4.74 1.60
N ALA A 56 1.77 -5.15 2.72
CA ALA A 56 2.30 -6.21 3.57
C ALA A 56 2.39 -7.56 2.85
N ALA A 57 1.44 -7.88 1.98
CA ALA A 57 1.51 -9.07 1.14
C ALA A 57 2.68 -9.00 0.14
N PHE A 58 2.94 -7.85 -0.46
CA PHE A 58 4.10 -7.65 -1.34
C PHE A 58 5.42 -7.83 -0.60
N ILE A 59 5.56 -7.26 0.59
CA ILE A 59 6.76 -7.42 1.43
C ILE A 59 7.00 -8.90 1.75
N ARG A 60 5.98 -9.62 2.23
CA ARG A 60 6.09 -11.05 2.56
C ARG A 60 6.43 -11.90 1.36
N SER A 61 5.83 -11.61 0.21
CA SER A 61 6.11 -12.32 -1.04
C SER A 61 7.55 -12.09 -1.50
N ALA A 62 8.04 -10.86 -1.41
CA ALA A 62 9.40 -10.50 -1.74
C ALA A 62 10.43 -11.11 -0.79
N LYS A 63 10.17 -11.14 0.52
CA LYS A 63 11.02 -11.79 1.53
C LYS A 63 11.19 -13.30 1.28
N ARG A 64 10.15 -13.97 0.75
CA ARG A 64 10.22 -15.40 0.40
C ARG A 64 10.99 -15.67 -0.90
N ARG A 65 11.22 -14.66 -1.73
CA ARG A 65 11.84 -14.84 -3.05
C ARG A 65 13.36 -14.86 -2.92
N GLN A 66 13.97 -16.03 -3.08
CA GLN A 66 15.42 -16.22 -2.93
C GLN A 66 16.23 -15.83 -4.18
N SER A 67 15.59 -15.77 -5.35
CA SER A 67 16.28 -15.63 -6.65
C SER A 67 16.47 -14.19 -7.16
N ALA A 68 15.91 -13.19 -6.49
CA ALA A 68 15.97 -11.80 -6.93
C ALA A 68 16.37 -10.88 -5.77
N ASN A 69 17.23 -9.89 -6.03
CA ASN A 69 17.59 -8.90 -5.03
C ASN A 69 16.41 -7.94 -4.77
N MET A 70 15.55 -8.30 -3.82
CA MET A 70 14.37 -7.53 -3.46
C MET A 70 14.60 -6.53 -2.32
N ARG A 71 15.84 -6.37 -1.83
CA ARG A 71 16.14 -5.57 -0.62
C ARG A 71 15.62 -4.14 -0.73
N GLN A 72 15.85 -3.47 -1.86
CA GLN A 72 15.40 -2.09 -2.08
C GLN A 72 13.88 -1.98 -2.14
N ALA A 73 13.20 -2.93 -2.80
CA ALA A 73 11.75 -2.93 -2.89
C ALA A 73 11.09 -3.18 -1.52
N ILE A 74 11.64 -4.11 -0.74
CA ILE A 74 11.22 -4.37 0.64
C ILE A 74 11.36 -3.12 1.50
N ALA A 75 12.53 -2.46 1.47
CA ALA A 75 12.75 -1.25 2.24
C ALA A 75 11.80 -0.11 1.84
N ASP A 76 11.53 0.05 0.54
CA ASP A 76 10.56 1.05 0.06
C ASP A 76 9.15 0.75 0.57
N TRP A 77 8.68 -0.49 0.44
CA TRP A 77 7.36 -0.90 0.91
C TRP A 77 7.22 -0.79 2.43
N GLU A 78 8.25 -1.17 3.21
CA GLU A 78 8.23 -1.06 4.68
C GLU A 78 8.15 0.41 5.11
N ALA A 79 8.91 1.29 4.46
CA ALA A 79 8.86 2.73 4.72
C ALA A 79 7.50 3.34 4.36
N ASP A 80 6.91 2.93 3.23
CA ASP A 80 5.61 3.39 2.77
C ASP A 80 4.48 2.88 3.69
N LEU A 81 4.54 1.62 4.13
CA LEU A 81 3.59 1.03 5.08
C LEU A 81 3.66 1.72 6.45
N ALA A 82 4.87 1.99 6.95
CA ALA A 82 5.06 2.72 8.19
C ALA A 82 4.46 4.14 8.11
N TRP A 83 4.63 4.82 6.98
CA TRP A 83 4.04 6.14 6.76
C TRP A 83 2.51 6.10 6.80
N LEU A 84 1.87 5.14 6.12
CA LEU A 84 0.41 4.95 6.16
C LEU A 84 -0.11 4.75 7.58
N LYS A 85 0.59 3.94 8.38
CA LYS A 85 0.24 3.72 9.79
C LYS A 85 0.29 5.03 10.58
N GLN A 86 1.38 5.78 10.44
CA GLN A 86 1.57 7.03 11.19
C GLN A 86 0.55 8.11 10.81
N HIS A 87 0.12 8.16 9.55
CA HIS A 87 -0.72 9.25 9.04
C HIS A 87 -2.22 8.97 9.16
N TYR A 88 -2.65 7.72 9.01
CA TYR A 88 -4.09 7.40 8.90
C TYR A 88 -4.60 6.40 9.93
N TYR A 89 -3.73 5.63 10.58
CA TYR A 89 -4.16 4.61 11.53
C TYR A 89 -4.38 5.22 12.92
N VAL A 90 -5.51 5.93 13.08
CA VAL A 90 -5.96 6.49 14.35
C VAL A 90 -7.16 5.67 14.84
N SER A 91 -7.02 5.03 16.00
CA SER A 91 -8.11 4.34 16.72
C SER A 91 -8.99 3.43 15.84
N MET A 92 -8.38 2.54 15.05
CA MET A 92 -9.12 1.59 14.21
C MET A 92 -9.36 0.25 14.90
N SER A 93 -10.44 -0.42 14.52
CA SER A 93 -10.94 -1.68 15.11
C SER A 93 -10.22 -2.95 14.64
N TRP A 94 -9.24 -2.85 13.74
CA TRP A 94 -8.56 -3.98 13.10
C TRP A 94 -7.04 -3.89 13.31
N GLN A 95 -6.34 -5.03 13.31
CA GLN A 95 -4.91 -5.07 13.61
C GLN A 95 -4.05 -4.73 12.38
N TRP A 96 -3.13 -3.77 12.56
CA TRP A 96 -2.13 -3.43 11.54
C TRP A 96 -1.34 -4.67 11.09
N PRO A 97 -1.10 -4.89 9.77
CA PRO A 97 -0.57 -6.15 9.29
C PRO A 97 0.94 -6.29 9.57
N ALA A 98 1.36 -7.53 9.84
CA ALA A 98 2.78 -7.90 9.92
C ALA A 98 3.38 -8.14 8.52
N THR A 99 4.70 -7.91 8.40
CA THR A 99 5.47 -7.90 7.14
C THR A 99 6.62 -8.88 7.11
#